data_AF-V3YVY9-F1
#
_entry.id   AF-V3YVY9-F1
#
_cell.length_a   1.000
_cell.length_b   1.000
_cell.length_c   1.000
_cell.angle_alpha   90.00
_cell.angle_beta   90.00
_cell.angle_gamma   90.00
#
_symmetry.space_group_name_H-M   'P 1'
#
loop_
_entity.id
_entity.type
_entity.pdbx_description
1 polymer ?
#
loop_
_entity_poly.entity_id
_entity_poly.type
_entity_poly.pdbx_seq_one_letter_code
_entity_poly.pdbx_strand_id
1 'polypeptide(L)'
;MERNVALVNLKVSQTFPFHSIFSVFFCRNIKLAKEFEKLVLEDKRFEISFDVIMALVCFRLKGTNEINEKLLKLISEDGRIHIVPSNFKEKYYLRFAVCATSTTSEHVQFAWKVITEMTDKLKV
;
A
#
# COMPACT_ATOMS: atom_id res chain seq x y z
N MET A 1 10.59 -15.21 -23.41
CA MET A 1 10.75 -13.80 -22.98
C MET A 1 9.37 -13.15 -23.04
N GLU A 2 8.48 -13.55 -22.14
CA GLU A 2 7.14 -12.96 -21.99
C GLU A 2 6.69 -13.14 -20.53
N ARG A 3 6.26 -12.02 -19.95
CA ARG A 3 5.12 -11.85 -19.04
C ARG A 3 4.93 -12.89 -17.93
N ASN A 4 5.25 -12.53 -16.69
CA ASN A 4 4.62 -13.10 -15.49
C ASN A 4 4.58 -12.08 -14.34
N VAL A 5 3.86 -10.98 -14.56
CA VAL A 5 3.23 -10.20 -13.47
C VAL A 5 1.77 -10.66 -13.42
N ALA A 6 1.57 -11.91 -13.02
CA ALA A 6 0.26 -12.54 -12.92
C ALA A 6 -0.06 -12.75 -11.45
N LEU A 7 -0.66 -11.76 -10.79
CA LEU A 7 -1.62 -11.97 -9.69
C LEU A 7 -2.51 -10.73 -9.50
N VAL A 8 -3.23 -10.36 -10.57
CA VAL A 8 -4.54 -9.70 -10.44
C VAL A 8 -5.52 -10.47 -11.34
N ASN A 9 -5.97 -11.61 -10.86
CA ASN A 9 -7.22 -12.23 -11.30
C ASN A 9 -7.76 -13.06 -10.15
N LEU A 10 -8.21 -12.37 -9.11
CA LEU A 10 -9.09 -12.95 -8.10
C LEU A 10 -10.51 -12.94 -8.69
N LYS A 11 -10.82 -14.02 -9.40
CA LYS A 11 -12.17 -14.54 -9.49
C LYS A 11 -12.57 -14.95 -8.06
N VAL A 12 -12.97 -13.97 -7.24
CA VAL A 12 -13.53 -14.22 -5.89
C VAL A 12 -14.98 -14.66 -6.07
N SER A 13 -15.16 -15.89 -6.53
CA SER A 13 -16.43 -16.57 -6.54
C SER A 13 -16.15 -18.02 -6.17
N GLN A 14 -16.26 -18.29 -4.87
CA GLN A 14 -16.35 -19.64 -4.25
C GLN A 14 -15.03 -20.43 -4.35
N THR A 15 -14.25 -20.72 -3.32
CA THR A 15 -14.56 -21.33 -2.01
C THR A 15 -13.26 -21.25 -1.19
N PHE A 16 -13.27 -20.69 0.02
CA PHE A 16 -12.18 -20.92 0.99
C PHE A 16 -12.79 -21.07 2.40
N PRO A 17 -12.48 -22.16 3.14
CA PRO A 17 -13.10 -22.45 4.43
C PRO A 17 -12.54 -21.50 5.50
N PHE A 18 -13.45 -20.79 6.17
CA PHE A 18 -13.19 -19.49 6.77
C PHE A 18 -12.75 -19.50 8.25
N HIS A 19 -12.51 -20.65 8.89
CA HIS A 19 -12.68 -20.68 10.36
C HIS A 19 -11.44 -20.69 11.26
N SER A 20 -10.23 -21.08 10.83
CA SER A 20 -9.19 -21.42 11.85
C SER A 20 -7.76 -20.92 11.64
N ILE A 21 -7.40 -20.32 10.49
CA ILE A 21 -6.03 -19.81 10.22
C ILE A 21 -5.97 -18.26 10.26
N PHE A 22 -7.13 -17.59 10.29
CA PHE A 22 -7.23 -16.14 10.12
C PHE A 22 -6.83 -15.31 11.34
N SER A 23 -6.76 -15.88 12.55
CA SER A 23 -6.69 -15.05 13.78
C SER A 23 -5.27 -14.57 14.13
N VAL A 24 -4.23 -15.40 13.99
CA VAL A 24 -2.88 -15.07 14.53
C VAL A 24 -2.01 -14.28 13.53
N PHE A 25 -2.15 -14.56 12.23
CA PHE A 25 -1.38 -13.88 11.17
C PHE A 25 -1.88 -12.45 10.92
N PHE A 26 -3.19 -12.25 11.07
CA PHE A 26 -3.86 -10.99 10.76
C PHE A 26 -3.52 -9.93 11.82
N CYS A 27 -3.49 -10.28 13.11
CA CYS A 27 -3.25 -9.32 14.19
C CYS A 27 -1.85 -8.66 14.16
N ARG A 28 -0.79 -9.41 13.84
CA ARG A 28 0.57 -8.85 13.81
C ARG A 28 0.76 -7.87 12.66
N ASN A 29 0.25 -8.22 11.48
CA ASN A 29 0.31 -7.37 10.31
C ASN A 29 -0.64 -6.16 10.42
N ILE A 30 -1.75 -6.27 11.17
CA ILE A 30 -2.60 -5.12 11.51
C ILE A 30 -1.82 -4.09 12.34
N LYS A 31 -1.00 -4.50 13.31
CA LYS A 31 -0.20 -3.54 14.11
C LYS A 31 0.76 -2.74 13.23
N LEU A 32 1.42 -3.42 12.29
CA LEU A 32 2.32 -2.78 11.31
C LEU A 32 1.57 -1.87 10.33
N ALA A 33 0.39 -2.28 9.88
CA ALA A 33 -0.46 -1.44 9.03
C ALA A 33 -0.93 -0.17 9.77
N LYS A 34 -1.29 -0.28 11.06
CA LYS A 34 -1.62 0.87 11.91
C LYS A 34 -0.43 1.77 12.19
N GLU A 35 0.78 1.23 12.23
CA GLU A 35 1.99 2.03 12.31
C GLU A 35 2.17 2.86 11.03
N PHE A 36 2.03 2.22 9.86
CA PHE A 36 2.06 2.92 8.58
C PHE A 36 0.97 3.99 8.46
N GLU A 37 -0.25 3.69 8.91
CA GLU A 37 -1.37 4.63 8.96
C GLU A 37 -1.00 5.91 9.73
N LYS A 38 -0.38 5.77 10.91
CA LYS A 38 0.07 6.92 11.70
C LYS A 38 1.10 7.76 10.96
N LEU A 39 2.09 7.13 10.33
CA LEU A 39 3.11 7.83 9.54
C LEU A 39 2.49 8.64 8.38
N VAL A 40 1.49 8.06 7.70
CA VAL A 40 0.77 8.75 6.63
C VAL A 40 -0.06 9.91 7.18
N LEU A 41 -0.70 9.75 8.35
CA LEU A 41 -1.48 10.82 8.99
C LEU A 41 -0.62 11.98 9.52
N GLU A 42 0.63 11.70 9.93
CA GLU A 42 1.59 12.71 10.35
C GLU A 42 1.97 13.65 9.17
N ASP A 43 2.00 13.13 7.95
CA ASP A 43 2.28 13.93 6.75
C ASP A 43 0.99 14.48 6.12
N LYS A 44 0.78 15.78 6.31
CA LYS A 44 -0.41 16.51 5.80
C LYS A 44 -0.55 16.49 4.28
N ARG A 45 0.50 16.15 3.53
CA ARG A 45 0.45 16.04 2.06
C ARG A 45 -0.37 14.84 1.61
N PHE A 46 -0.48 13.82 2.45
CA PHE A 46 -1.22 12.61 2.13
C PHE A 46 -2.63 12.64 2.76
N GLU A 47 -3.51 11.81 2.20
CA GLU A 47 -4.86 11.54 2.69
C GLU A 47 -5.11 10.03 2.72
N ILE A 48 -5.77 9.56 3.78
CA ILE A 48 -6.25 8.18 3.91
C ILE A 48 -7.74 8.19 3.61
N SER A 49 -8.19 7.31 2.72
CA SER A 49 -9.59 7.32 2.24
C SER A 49 -10.46 6.20 2.80
N PHE A 50 -9.85 5.21 3.44
CA PHE A 50 -10.54 4.06 4.02
C PHE A 50 -9.91 3.67 5.34
N ASP A 51 -10.73 3.25 6.30
CA ASP A 51 -10.26 2.73 7.57
C ASP A 51 -9.41 1.47 7.37
N VAL A 52 -8.32 1.38 8.13
CA VAL A 52 -7.41 0.23 8.11
C VAL A 52 -8.02 -0.91 8.93
N ILE A 53 -8.91 -1.68 8.30
CA ILE A 53 -9.58 -2.84 8.92
C ILE A 53 -8.71 -4.11 8.85
N MET A 54 -7.70 -4.12 7.97
CA MET A 54 -6.82 -5.26 7.69
C MET A 54 -5.36 -4.82 7.49
N ALA A 55 -4.48 -5.73 7.08
CA ALA A 55 -3.07 -5.43 6.77
C ALA A 55 -2.87 -4.65 5.44
N LEU A 56 -3.81 -3.77 5.09
CA LEU A 56 -3.84 -2.99 3.85
C LEU A 56 -4.14 -1.55 4.19
N VAL A 57 -3.31 -0.63 3.70
CA VAL A 57 -3.54 0.81 3.85
C VAL A 57 -3.73 1.43 2.47
N CYS A 58 -4.86 2.10 2.29
CA CYS A 58 -5.22 2.82 1.08
C CYS A 58 -5.01 4.32 1.32
N PHE A 59 -4.02 4.89 0.65
CA PHE A 59 -3.66 6.29 0.80
C PHE A 59 -3.46 6.95 -0.57
N ARG A 60 -3.41 8.27 -0.57
CA ARG A 60 -3.28 9.10 -1.76
C ARG A 60 -2.55 10.38 -1.40
N LEU A 61 -1.78 10.93 -2.32
CA LEU A 61 -1.26 12.29 -2.21
C LEU A 61 -2.36 13.29 -2.59
N LYS A 62 -2.59 14.30 -1.75
CA LYS A 62 -3.57 15.35 -2.03
C LYS A 62 -3.20 16.08 -3.31
N GLY A 63 -4.17 16.27 -4.18
CA GLY A 63 -3.96 16.90 -5.49
C GLY A 63 -4.61 16.10 -6.62
N THR A 64 -3.99 16.13 -7.79
CA THR A 64 -4.52 15.50 -9.00
C THR A 64 -4.13 14.02 -9.09
N ASN A 65 -4.86 13.25 -9.91
CA ASN A 65 -4.59 11.83 -10.09
C ASN A 65 -3.25 11.58 -10.80
N GLU A 66 -2.85 12.49 -11.69
CA GLU A 66 -1.60 12.38 -12.45
C GLU A 66 -0.37 12.44 -11.55
N ILE A 67 -0.44 13.20 -10.44
CA ILE A 67 0.66 13.25 -9.46
C ILE A 67 0.81 11.89 -8.75
N ASN A 68 -0.31 11.25 -8.42
CA ASN A 68 -0.32 9.94 -7.80
C ASN A 68 0.20 8.84 -8.75
N GLU A 69 -0.15 8.93 -10.04
CA GLU A 69 0.40 8.04 -11.08
C GLU A 69 1.91 8.23 -11.26
N LYS A 70 2.39 9.47 -11.29
CA LYS A 70 3.82 9.77 -11.35
C LYS A 70 4.56 9.26 -10.13
N LEU A 71 4.00 9.42 -8.92
CA LEU A 71 4.58 8.88 -7.70
C LEU A 71 4.72 7.37 -7.76
N LEU A 72 3.69 6.66 -8.19
CA LEU A 72 3.77 5.20 -8.37
C LEU A 72 4.85 4.82 -9.37
N LYS A 73 4.94 5.54 -10.50
CA LYS A 73 5.95 5.27 -11.53
C LYS A 73 7.36 5.43 -10.99
N LEU A 74 7.64 6.52 -10.25
CA LEU A 74 8.94 6.73 -9.62
C LEU A 74 9.28 5.64 -8.59
N ILE A 75 8.31 5.25 -7.77
CA ILE A 75 8.49 4.17 -6.80
C ILE A 75 8.79 2.84 -7.51
N SER A 76 8.07 2.54 -8.59
CA SER A 76 8.26 1.32 -9.37
C SER A 76 9.57 1.30 -10.16
N GLU A 77 10.06 2.47 -10.61
CA GLU A 77 11.36 2.63 -11.27
C GLU A 77 12.52 2.50 -10.27
N ASP A 78 12.35 3.01 -9.05
CA ASP A 78 13.32 2.89 -7.97
C ASP A 78 13.49 1.44 -7.49
N GLY A 79 12.41 0.65 -7.50
CA GLY A 79 12.45 -0.80 -7.30
C GLY A 79 12.74 -1.26 -5.86
N ARG A 80 12.97 -0.35 -4.90
CA ARG A 80 13.16 -0.71 -3.47
C ARG A 80 11.88 -1.23 -2.82
N ILE A 81 10.72 -0.75 -3.26
CA ILE A 81 9.40 -1.16 -2.76
C ILE A 81 8.42 -1.35 -3.91
N HIS A 82 7.41 -2.19 -3.69
CA HIS A 82 6.32 -2.40 -4.65
C HIS A 82 4.98 -2.02 -4.03
N ILE A 83 4.24 -1.17 -4.73
CA ILE A 83 2.92 -0.69 -4.34
C ILE A 83 1.96 -0.96 -5.49
N VAL A 84 0.73 -1.31 -5.18
CA VAL A 84 -0.29 -1.55 -6.21
C VAL A 84 -1.28 -0.39 -6.26
N PRO A 85 -1.56 0.17 -7.44
CA PRO A 85 -2.59 1.19 -7.56
C PRO A 85 -4.01 0.62 -7.47
N SER A 86 -4.97 1.50 -7.27
CA SER A 86 -6.40 1.23 -7.42
C SER A 86 -7.14 2.47 -7.87
N ASN A 87 -8.00 2.32 -8.86
CA ASN A 87 -8.89 3.39 -9.30
C ASN A 87 -10.28 3.10 -8.76
N PHE A 88 -10.82 4.05 -8.01
CA PHE A 88 -12.17 3.95 -7.47
C PHE A 88 -12.86 5.31 -7.50
N LYS A 89 -14.06 5.37 -8.11
CA LYS A 89 -14.86 6.61 -8.27
C LYS A 89 -14.03 7.77 -8.83
N GLU A 90 -13.31 7.51 -9.94
CA GLU A 90 -12.47 8.51 -10.63
C GLU A 90 -11.31 9.09 -9.79
N LYS A 91 -10.98 8.46 -8.66
CA LYS A 91 -9.83 8.80 -7.82
C LYS A 91 -8.79 7.69 -7.87
N TYR A 92 -7.53 8.10 -7.98
CA TYR A 92 -6.37 7.21 -8.01
C TYR A 92 -5.80 7.02 -6.60
N TYR A 93 -5.72 5.78 -6.14
CA TYR A 93 -5.22 5.42 -4.81
C TYR A 93 -4.00 4.51 -4.89
N LEU A 94 -3.14 4.62 -3.90
CA LEU A 94 -2.00 3.76 -3.66
C LEU A 94 -2.35 2.79 -2.52
N ARG A 95 -2.11 1.50 -2.74
CA ARG A 95 -2.40 0.46 -1.75
C ARG A 95 -1.11 -0.21 -1.29
N PHE A 96 -0.82 -0.06 0.00
CA PHE A 96 0.30 -0.72 0.65
C PHE A 96 -0.21 -1.91 1.46
N ALA A 97 0.22 -3.11 1.10
CA ALA A 97 -0.21 -4.36 1.72
C ALA A 97 0.97 -4.98 2.50
N VAL A 98 0.77 -5.22 3.80
CA VAL A 98 1.76 -5.91 4.65
C VAL A 98 1.47 -7.40 4.61
N CYS A 99 2.12 -8.11 3.68
CA CYS A 99 1.85 -9.53 3.42
C CYS A 99 2.87 -10.50 4.02
N ALA A 100 4.10 -10.07 4.28
CA ALA A 100 5.18 -11.00 4.66
C ALA A 100 5.27 -11.22 6.18
N THR A 101 5.46 -12.48 6.59
CA THR A 101 5.70 -12.89 7.98
C THR A 101 7.03 -12.41 8.55
N SER A 102 7.96 -11.99 7.71
CA SER A 102 9.23 -11.40 8.12
C SER A 102 9.16 -9.87 8.23
N THR A 103 8.02 -9.25 7.91
CA THR A 103 7.89 -7.79 8.00
C THR A 103 7.98 -7.35 9.47
N THR A 104 8.82 -6.36 9.70
CA THR A 104 9.08 -5.69 10.98
C THR A 104 8.73 -4.21 10.82
N SER A 105 8.67 -3.48 11.94
CA SER A 105 8.46 -2.02 11.94
C SER A 105 9.52 -1.30 11.10
N GLU A 106 10.77 -1.76 11.12
CA GLU A 106 11.87 -1.20 10.31
C GLU A 106 11.57 -1.22 8.80
N HIS A 107 10.95 -2.30 8.31
CA HIS A 107 10.54 -2.38 6.90
C HIS A 107 9.41 -1.39 6.57
N VAL A 108 8.49 -1.16 7.51
CA VAL A 108 7.40 -0.18 7.35
C VAL A 108 7.97 1.24 7.31
N GLN A 109 8.86 1.56 8.26
CA GLN A 109 9.57 2.84 8.32
C GLN A 109 10.41 3.09 7.06
N PHE A 110 11.11 2.05 6.58
CA PHE A 110 11.87 2.11 5.33
C PHE A 110 10.96 2.38 4.14
N ALA A 111 9.85 1.65 4.00
CA ALA A 111 8.91 1.87 2.92
C ALA A 111 8.34 3.29 2.93
N TRP A 112 7.99 3.81 4.11
CA TRP A 112 7.54 5.19 4.26
C TRP A 112 8.61 6.22 3.89
N LYS A 113 9.86 5.98 4.30
CA LYS A 113 11.01 6.82 3.92
C LYS A 113 11.21 6.87 2.40
N VAL A 114 11.06 5.75 1.71
CA VAL A 114 11.14 5.71 0.23
C VAL A 114 9.99 6.51 -0.40
N ILE A 115 8.76 6.34 0.09
CA ILE A 115 7.59 7.07 -0.43
C ILE A 115 7.77 8.59 -0.27
N THR A 116 8.21 9.04 0.90
CA THR A 116 8.47 10.46 1.18
C THR A 116 9.61 10.99 0.32
N GLU A 117 10.72 10.26 0.18
CA GLU A 117 11.84 10.62 -0.71
C GLU A 117 11.38 10.78 -2.17
N MET A 118 10.53 9.87 -2.67
CA MET A 118 9.98 9.97 -4.03
C MET A 118 9.01 11.13 -4.19
N THR A 119 8.25 11.43 -3.14
CA THR A 119 7.32 12.55 -3.11
C THR A 119 8.08 13.88 -3.11
N ASP A 120 9.19 13.98 -2.37
CA ASP A 120 10.06 15.17 -2.37
C ASP A 120 10.68 15.42 -3.75
N LYS A 121 11.03 14.35 -4.50
CA LYS A 121 11.52 14.44 -5.88
C LYS A 121 10.48 15.01 -6.85
N LEU A 122 9.19 14.85 -6.56
CA LEU A 122 8.10 15.39 -7.39
C LEU A 122 7.93 16.91 -7.25
N LYS A 123 8.62 17.57 -6.30
CA LYS A 123 8.53 19.02 -6.03
C LYS A 123 7.09 19.53 -5.91
N VAL A 124 6.23 18.75 -5.25
CA VAL A 124 4.81 19.07 -5.00
C VAL A 124 4.67 19.87 -3.71
#